data_AF-A0A9I9DME9-F1
#
_entry.id   AF-A0A9I9DME9-F1
#
_cell.length_a   1.000
_cell.length_b   1.000
_cell.length_c   1.000
_cell.angle_alpha   90.00
_cell.angle_beta   90.00
_cell.angle_gamma   90.00
#
_symmetry.space_group_name_H-M   'P 1'
#
loop_
_entity.id
_entity.type
_entity.pdbx_description
1 polymer ?
#
loop_
_entity_poly.entity_id
_entity_poly.type
_entity_poly.pdbx_seq_one_letter_code
_entity_poly.pdbx_strand_id
1 'polypeptide(L)'
;MDLNLINDQETLCRYEPCSCPLDNCTFVGLAEQLYLHFSRRHKNSAKHFSYNTRFTICLNNGDTYRILKAEDDGVLFFLSYTFEIFGNAITGSVLSLQSIAKEIQSSRKVPPSNGLLLIPNEYFGSSTQTILEIRIWPAH
;
A
#
# COMPACT_ATOMS: atom_id res chain seq x y z
N MET A 1 19.38 41.16 -18.60
CA MET A 1 18.76 41.62 -17.34
C MET A 1 17.92 40.46 -16.84
N ASP A 2 18.55 39.63 -16.02
CA ASP A 2 17.97 38.43 -15.41
C ASP A 2 16.94 38.79 -14.35
N LEU A 3 15.78 38.14 -14.41
CA LEU A 3 14.89 37.99 -13.26
C LEU A 3 14.96 36.51 -12.83
N ASN A 4 15.94 36.24 -11.97
CA ASN A 4 15.94 35.11 -11.06
C ASN A 4 14.81 35.32 -10.04
N LEU A 5 13.76 34.49 -10.06
CA LEU A 5 12.93 34.30 -8.87
C LEU A 5 12.21 32.94 -8.88
N ILE A 6 12.73 32.06 -8.01
CA ILE A 6 12.07 30.91 -7.34
C ILE A 6 12.12 29.57 -8.10
N ASN A 7 13.20 28.84 -7.81
CA ASN A 7 13.24 27.39 -7.80
C ASN A 7 12.83 26.89 -6.39
N ASP A 8 11.53 26.84 -6.08
CA ASP A 8 10.98 26.25 -4.82
C ASP A 8 10.12 25.01 -5.04
N GLN A 9 10.39 24.21 -6.07
CA GLN A 9 9.68 22.93 -6.26
C GLN A 9 10.38 21.75 -5.55
N GLU A 10 11.58 21.91 -5.01
CA GLU A 10 12.35 20.80 -4.42
C GLU A 10 12.31 20.69 -2.87
N THR A 11 11.63 21.59 -2.17
CA THR A 11 11.62 21.64 -0.69
C THR A 11 10.29 21.22 -0.03
N LEU A 12 9.19 21.15 -0.79
CA LEU A 12 7.85 20.83 -0.27
C LEU A 12 7.53 19.33 -0.12
N CYS A 13 8.30 18.44 -0.76
CA CYS A 13 8.06 16.98 -0.74
C CYS A 13 8.41 16.27 0.59
N ARG A 14 8.84 17.00 1.63
CA ARG A 14 9.33 16.37 2.88
C ARG A 14 8.22 16.13 3.93
N TYR A 15 7.06 16.76 3.79
CA TYR A 15 6.03 16.76 4.82
C TYR A 15 4.61 16.64 4.26
N GLU A 16 4.44 16.03 3.09
CA GLU A 16 3.08 15.84 2.58
C GLU A 16 2.29 14.98 3.56
N PRO A 17 1.16 15.50 4.06
CA PRO A 17 0.37 14.78 5.03
C PRO A 17 -0.29 13.57 4.35
N CYS A 18 -0.27 12.43 5.03
CA CYS A 18 -0.95 11.22 4.61
C CYS A 18 -2.41 11.26 5.06
N SER A 19 -3.32 10.98 4.13
CA SER A 19 -4.74 10.74 4.43
C SER A 19 -4.96 9.30 4.89
N CYS A 20 -5.98 9.08 5.71
CA CYS A 20 -6.43 7.72 6.03
C CYS A 20 -6.97 7.05 4.76
N PRO A 21 -6.51 5.82 4.42
CA PRO A 21 -6.93 5.14 3.20
C PRO A 21 -8.35 4.56 3.25
N LEU A 22 -9.07 4.68 4.38
CA LEU A 22 -10.44 4.19 4.51
C LEU A 22 -11.45 5.26 4.07
N ASP A 23 -12.37 4.89 3.17
CA ASP A 23 -13.32 5.80 2.51
C ASP A 23 -14.20 6.62 3.47
N ASN A 24 -14.42 6.14 4.69
CA ASN A 24 -15.23 6.79 5.72
C ASN A 24 -14.40 7.44 6.83
N CYS A 25 -13.12 7.75 6.59
CA CYS A 25 -12.24 8.40 7.54
C CYS A 25 -11.61 9.67 6.95
N THR A 26 -11.77 10.80 7.64
CA THR A 26 -11.28 12.11 7.20
C THR A 26 -9.93 12.50 7.84
N PHE A 27 -9.25 11.55 8.47
CA PHE A 27 -7.96 11.81 9.10
C PHE A 27 -6.89 12.15 8.06
N VAL A 28 -6.12 13.20 8.34
CA VAL A 28 -4.97 13.67 7.55
C VAL A 28 -3.87 14.06 8.54
N GLY A 29 -2.64 13.57 8.34
CA GLY A 29 -1.54 13.86 9.25
C GLY A 29 -0.22 13.22 8.80
N LEU A 30 0.81 13.28 9.65
CA LEU A 30 2.10 12.64 9.34
C LEU A 30 1.98 11.10 9.32
N ALA A 31 2.91 10.41 8.67
CA ALA A 31 2.89 8.94 8.56
C ALA A 31 2.84 8.24 9.93
N GLU A 32 3.62 8.72 10.91
CA GLU A 32 3.59 8.18 12.29
C GLU A 32 2.23 8.39 12.96
N GLN A 33 1.62 9.55 12.72
CA GLN A 33 0.29 9.86 13.25
C GLN A 33 -0.77 9.01 12.55
N LEU A 34 -0.61 8.72 11.26
CA LEU A 34 -1.49 7.82 10.51
C LEU A 34 -1.42 6.40 11.08
N TYR A 35 -0.23 5.87 11.36
CA TYR A 35 -0.08 4.56 12.00
C TYR A 35 -0.80 4.49 13.36
N LEU A 36 -0.57 5.49 14.21
CA LEU A 36 -1.19 5.55 15.54
C LEU A 36 -2.70 5.74 15.44
N HIS A 37 -3.16 6.62 14.54
CA HIS A 37 -4.57 6.83 14.25
C HIS A 37 -5.23 5.51 13.85
N PHE A 38 -4.67 4.82 12.85
CA PHE A 38 -5.20 3.58 12.33
C PHE A 38 -5.25 2.50 13.42
N SER A 39 -4.18 2.36 14.20
CA SER A 39 -4.12 1.41 15.31
C SER A 39 -5.15 1.68 16.42
N ARG A 40 -5.56 2.94 16.62
CA ARG A 40 -6.52 3.33 17.66
C ARG A 40 -7.96 3.26 17.17
N ARG A 41 -8.21 3.72 15.94
CA ARG A 41 -9.55 3.92 15.38
C ARG A 41 -10.01 2.80 14.44
N HIS A 42 -9.08 2.04 13.88
CA HIS A 42 -9.32 1.06 12.81
C HIS A 42 -8.65 -0.30 13.10
N LYS A 43 -8.71 -0.76 14.35
CA LYS A 43 -8.03 -1.98 14.84
C LYS A 43 -8.27 -3.23 13.99
N ASN A 44 -9.47 -3.38 13.44
CA ASN A 44 -9.88 -4.57 12.70
C ASN A 44 -9.92 -4.35 11.17
N SER A 45 -9.47 -3.18 10.70
CA SER A 45 -9.53 -2.80 9.29
C SER A 45 -8.26 -3.14 8.50
N ALA A 46 -7.21 -3.60 9.17
CA ALA A 46 -5.99 -4.08 8.52
C ALA A 46 -5.70 -5.54 8.88
N LYS A 47 -5.10 -6.24 7.92
CA LYS A 47 -4.48 -7.55 8.15
C LYS A 47 -3.11 -7.33 8.78
N HIS A 48 -2.89 -7.87 9.96
CA HIS A 48 -1.58 -7.86 10.59
C HIS A 48 -0.68 -8.93 9.98
N PHE A 49 0.61 -8.62 9.84
CA PHE A 49 1.63 -9.56 9.39
C PHE A 49 3.00 -9.21 9.99
N SER A 50 3.90 -10.19 9.99
CA SER A 50 5.32 -10.01 10.33
C SER A 50 6.17 -10.25 9.08
N TYR A 51 7.30 -9.54 8.95
CA TYR A 51 8.18 -9.73 7.81
C TYR A 51 8.75 -11.15 7.74
N ASN A 52 9.12 -11.58 6.54
CA ASN A 52 9.64 -12.93 6.24
C ASN A 52 8.72 -14.08 6.69
N THR A 53 7.47 -13.79 7.03
CA THR A 53 6.48 -14.79 7.43
C THR A 53 5.43 -14.91 6.33
N ARG A 54 4.98 -16.14 6.07
CA ARG A 54 3.86 -16.38 5.15
C ARG A 54 2.55 -16.03 5.84
N PHE A 55 1.69 -15.31 5.16
CA PHE A 55 0.34 -15.03 5.60
C PHE A 55 -0.63 -15.08 4.42
N THR A 56 -1.89 -15.35 4.72
CA THR A 56 -2.94 -15.39 3.70
C THR A 56 -3.72 -14.09 3.65
N ILE A 57 -4.05 -13.69 2.43
CA ILE A 57 -5.05 -12.66 2.16
C ILE A 57 -6.22 -13.29 1.39
N CYS A 58 -7.42 -12.82 1.68
CA CYS A 58 -8.63 -13.23 1.00
C CYS A 58 -9.19 -12.07 0.21
N LEU A 59 -9.34 -12.27 -1.10
CA LEU A 59 -9.90 -11.34 -2.06
C LEU A 59 -11.28 -11.82 -2.46
N ASN A 60 -12.30 -11.06 -2.12
CA ASN A 60 -13.66 -11.30 -2.56
C ASN A 60 -13.91 -10.56 -3.87
N ASN A 61 -14.91 -11.03 -4.63
CA ASN A 61 -15.38 -10.30 -5.80
C ASN A 61 -15.80 -8.87 -5.41
N GLY A 62 -15.23 -7.88 -6.10
CA GLY A 62 -15.49 -6.46 -5.87
C GLY A 62 -14.55 -5.78 -4.86
N ASP A 63 -13.65 -6.52 -4.19
CA ASP A 63 -12.61 -5.89 -3.38
C ASP A 63 -11.66 -5.08 -4.26
N THR A 64 -11.41 -3.82 -3.89
CA THR A 64 -10.50 -2.91 -4.61
C THR A 64 -9.14 -2.77 -3.92
N TYR A 65 -9.09 -2.96 -2.59
CA TYR A 65 -7.86 -2.93 -1.81
C TYR A 65 -7.97 -3.68 -0.47
N ARG A 66 -6.81 -3.90 0.15
CA ARG A 66 -6.62 -4.34 1.54
C ARG A 66 -5.51 -3.53 2.17
N ILE A 67 -5.64 -3.28 3.46
CA ILE A 67 -4.60 -2.62 4.26
C ILE A 67 -3.86 -3.71 5.02
N LEU A 68 -2.53 -3.71 4.92
CA LEU A 68 -1.66 -4.58 5.70
C LEU A 68 -0.90 -3.74 6.72
N LYS A 69 -0.72 -4.28 7.91
CA LYS A 69 0.01 -3.64 9.00
C LYS A 69 1.14 -4.54 9.45
N ALA A 70 2.37 -4.07 9.29
CA ALA A 70 3.54 -4.75 9.81
C ALA A 70 3.56 -4.63 11.35
N GLU A 71 3.74 -5.74 12.03
CA GLU A 71 3.81 -5.77 13.50
C GLU A 71 5.16 -5.27 14.03
N ASP A 72 6.22 -5.40 13.23
CA ASP A 72 7.60 -5.15 13.64
C ASP A 72 7.96 -3.66 13.69
N ASP A 73 7.64 -2.91 12.63
CA ASP A 73 8.05 -1.52 12.41
C ASP A 73 6.88 -0.53 12.29
N GLY A 74 5.65 -1.03 12.38
CA GLY A 74 4.44 -0.22 12.26
C GLY A 74 4.21 0.37 10.87
N VAL A 75 4.81 -0.19 9.81
CA VAL A 75 4.53 0.26 8.45
C VAL A 75 3.12 -0.19 8.01
N LEU A 76 2.40 0.72 7.36
CA LEU A 76 1.15 0.42 6.68
C LEU A 76 1.38 0.25 5.18
N PHE A 77 0.93 -0.88 4.65
CA PHE A 77 0.91 -1.15 3.21
C PHE A 77 -0.52 -1.11 2.69
N PHE A 78 -0.68 -0.45 1.54
CA PHE A 78 -1.86 -0.51 0.70
C PHE A 78 -1.65 -1.57 -0.36
N LEU A 79 -2.44 -2.63 -0.30
CA LEU A 79 -2.45 -3.65 -1.34
C LEU A 79 -3.71 -3.46 -2.18
N SER A 80 -3.56 -2.93 -3.39
CA SER A 80 -4.66 -2.73 -4.33
C SER A 80 -4.75 -3.83 -5.38
N TYR A 81 -5.97 -4.04 -5.87
CA TYR A 81 -6.34 -5.02 -6.87
C TYR A 81 -6.99 -4.27 -8.02
N THR A 82 -6.39 -4.31 -9.20
CA THR A 82 -7.03 -3.80 -10.42
C THR A 82 -7.25 -4.94 -11.39
N PHE A 83 -8.42 -4.95 -12.03
CA PHE A 83 -8.69 -5.88 -13.12
C PHE A 83 -8.30 -5.19 -14.43
N GLU A 84 -7.38 -5.80 -15.17
CA GLU A 84 -6.90 -5.28 -16.43
C GLU A 84 -7.07 -6.30 -17.56
N ILE A 85 -7.39 -5.78 -18.74
CA ILE A 85 -7.49 -6.58 -19.97
C ILE A 85 -6.19 -6.37 -20.74
N PHE A 86 -5.36 -7.40 -20.79
CA PHE A 86 -4.09 -7.41 -21.52
C PHE A 86 -4.32 -7.97 -22.93
N GLY A 87 -4.74 -7.12 -23.86
CA GLY A 87 -4.87 -7.49 -25.28
C GLY A 87 -5.98 -8.49 -25.60
N ASN A 88 -5.80 -9.30 -26.66
CA ASN A 88 -6.91 -9.94 -27.39
C ASN A 88 -7.56 -11.18 -26.73
N ALA A 89 -7.16 -11.56 -25.51
CA ALA A 89 -7.80 -12.66 -24.76
C ALA A 89 -7.32 -12.79 -23.29
N ILE A 90 -6.23 -12.12 -22.90
CA ILE A 90 -5.67 -12.28 -21.55
C ILE A 90 -6.36 -11.25 -20.65
N THR A 91 -7.21 -11.76 -19.78
CA THR A 91 -7.73 -11.00 -18.63
C THR A 91 -6.90 -11.37 -17.41
N GLY A 92 -6.70 -10.44 -16.48
CA GLY A 92 -5.94 -10.72 -15.26
C GLY A 92 -6.13 -9.63 -14.22
N SER A 93 -5.78 -9.97 -12.98
CA SER A 93 -5.73 -8.98 -11.90
C SER A 93 -4.28 -8.57 -11.66
N VAL A 94 -4.05 -7.27 -11.55
CA VAL A 94 -2.79 -6.71 -11.11
C VAL A 94 -2.88 -6.46 -9.61
N LEU A 95 -1.94 -7.03 -8.87
CA LEU A 95 -1.70 -6.64 -7.48
C LEU A 95 -0.64 -5.57 -7.43
N SER A 96 -0.95 -4.48 -6.75
CA SER A 96 0.00 -3.42 -6.46
C SER A 96 0.13 -3.23 -4.96
N LEU A 97 1.35 -3.42 -4.45
CA LEU A 97 1.68 -3.17 -3.05
C LEU A 97 2.40 -1.83 -2.95
N GLN A 98 1.80 -0.88 -2.26
CA GLN A 98 2.34 0.45 -2.00
C GLN A 98 2.51 0.67 -0.51
N SER A 99 3.67 1.16 -0.09
CA SER A 99 3.88 1.58 1.30
C SER A 99 3.31 2.98 1.50
N ILE A 100 2.33 3.16 2.39
CA ILE A 100 1.75 4.48 2.69
C ILE A 100 2.53 5.19 3.80
N ALA A 101 3.01 4.45 4.78
CA ALA A 101 3.65 5.01 5.96
C ALA A 101 5.04 4.39 6.17
N LYS A 102 6.06 5.00 5.58
CA LYS A 102 7.45 4.85 6.02
C LYS A 102 7.92 6.24 6.41
N GLU A 103 8.08 6.51 7.70
CA GLU A 103 8.77 7.72 8.17
C GLU A 103 10.16 7.40 8.68
N ILE A 104 10.99 8.43 8.62
CA ILE A 104 12.42 8.44 8.36
C ILE A 104 13.20 8.21 9.65
N GLN A 105 14.10 7.23 9.64
CA GLN A 105 15.39 7.42 10.34
C GLN A 105 16.46 7.73 9.29
N SER A 106 16.86 8.99 9.25
CA SER A 106 18.10 9.52 8.67
C SER A 106 18.40 9.22 7.20
N SER A 107 18.27 10.24 6.35
CA SER A 107 19.14 10.48 5.19
C SER A 107 19.44 9.26 4.30
N ARG A 108 18.41 8.64 3.72
CA ARG A 108 18.49 7.89 2.46
C ARG A 108 17.08 7.71 1.92
N LYS A 109 16.77 8.36 0.79
CA LYS A 109 15.50 8.16 0.05
C LYS A 109 15.43 6.68 -0.36
N VAL A 110 14.73 5.84 0.39
CA VAL A 110 14.22 4.58 -0.14
C VAL A 110 12.81 4.90 -0.65
N PRO A 111 12.57 4.97 -1.97
CA PRO A 111 11.21 5.16 -2.49
C PRO A 111 10.29 4.08 -1.91
N PRO A 112 8.96 4.34 -1.77
CA PRO A 112 8.02 3.29 -1.42
C PRO A 112 8.26 2.11 -2.36
N SER A 113 8.58 0.95 -1.77
CA SER A 113 8.89 -0.24 -2.54
C SER A 113 7.60 -0.70 -3.20
N ASN A 114 7.46 -0.40 -4.49
CA ASN A 114 6.30 -0.80 -5.27
C ASN A 114 6.53 -2.24 -5.74
N GLY A 115 5.75 -3.17 -5.20
CA GLY A 115 5.69 -4.55 -5.69
C GLY A 115 4.51 -4.70 -6.64
N LEU A 116 4.76 -5.21 -7.85
CA LEU A 116 3.70 -5.55 -8.81
C LEU A 116 3.70 -7.07 -9.03
N LEU A 117 2.52 -7.69 -8.96
CA LEU A 117 2.32 -9.09 -9.31
C LEU A 117 1.12 -9.22 -10.25
N LEU A 118 1.34 -9.78 -11.43
CA LEU A 118 0.27 -10.17 -12.33
C LEU A 118 -0.26 -11.53 -11.92
N ILE A 119 -1.56 -11.62 -11.65
CA ILE A 119 -2.25 -12.87 -11.37
C ILE A 119 -3.13 -13.22 -12.58
N PRO A 120 -2.80 -14.30 -13.31
CA PRO A 120 -3.62 -14.77 -14.41
C PRO A 120 -5.04 -15.07 -13.95
N ASN A 121 -6.03 -14.78 -14.81
CA ASN A 121 -7.44 -14.93 -14.44
C ASN A 121 -7.85 -16.39 -14.18
N GLU A 122 -7.12 -17.39 -14.68
CA GLU A 122 -7.39 -18.80 -14.35
C GLU A 122 -7.27 -19.15 -12.85
N TYR A 123 -6.60 -18.31 -12.05
CA TYR A 123 -6.51 -18.48 -10.59
C TYR A 123 -7.72 -17.93 -9.84
N PHE A 124 -8.47 -17.00 -10.45
CA PHE A 124 -9.76 -16.55 -9.97
C PHE A 124 -10.82 -17.52 -10.52
N GLY A 125 -10.74 -18.79 -10.06
CA GLY A 125 -11.73 -19.81 -10.41
C GLY A 125 -13.15 -19.36 -10.07
N SER A 126 -14.17 -20.17 -10.40
CA SER A 126 -15.59 -19.85 -10.18
C SER A 126 -16.02 -19.59 -8.72
N SER A 127 -15.07 -19.61 -7.78
CA SER A 127 -15.26 -19.26 -6.37
C SER A 127 -15.40 -17.75 -6.19
N THR A 128 -16.27 -17.35 -5.27
CA THR A 128 -16.50 -15.95 -4.89
C THR A 128 -15.32 -15.27 -4.20
N GLN A 129 -14.29 -16.05 -3.85
CA GLN A 129 -13.12 -15.62 -3.10
C GLN A 129 -11.85 -16.27 -3.65
N THR A 130 -10.80 -15.48 -3.81
CA THR A 130 -9.44 -15.91 -4.15
C THR A 130 -8.55 -15.76 -2.93
N ILE A 131 -7.83 -16.82 -2.55
CA ILE A 131 -6.92 -16.81 -1.40
C ILE A 131 -5.49 -16.79 -1.93
N LEU A 132 -4.70 -15.83 -1.46
CA LEU A 132 -3.29 -15.71 -1.83
C LEU A 132 -2.43 -15.86 -0.58
N GLU A 133 -1.42 -16.74 -0.67
CA GLU A 133 -0.35 -16.81 0.32
C GLU A 133 0.78 -15.86 -0.10
N ILE A 134 1.10 -14.90 0.75
CA ILE A 134 2.10 -13.86 0.49
C ILE A 134 3.17 -13.89 1.56
N ARG A 135 4.39 -13.56 1.18
CA ARG A 135 5.50 -13.24 2.10
C ARG A 135 6.10 -11.90 1.69
N ILE A 136 6.20 -10.98 2.65
CA ILE A 136 6.82 -9.66 2.44
C ILE A 136 8.18 -9.65 3.13
N TRP A 137 9.20 -9.18 2.42
CA TRP A 137 10.54 -8.97 2.96
C TRP A 137 10.72 -7.51 3.40
N PRO A 138 11.50 -7.25 4.47
CA PRO A 138 11.80 -5.89 4.87
C PRO A 138 12.69 -5.23 3.81
N ALA A 139 12.58 -3.91 3.65
CA ALA A 139 13.50 -3.16 2.79
C ALA A 139 14.85 -3.00 3.50
N HIS A 140 15.95 -3.31 2.81
CA HIS A 140 17.32 -3.18 3.31
C HIS A 140 17.85 -1.74 3.21
#